data_AF-A0A4R2BYF2-F1
#
_entry.id   AF-A0A4R2BYF2-F1
#
_cell.length_a   1.000
_cell.length_b   1.000
_cell.length_c   1.000
_cell.angle_alpha   90.00
_cell.angle_beta   90.00
_cell.angle_gamma   90.00
#
_symmetry.space_group_name_H-M   'P 1'
#
loop_
_entity.id
_entity.type
_entity.pdbx_description
1 polymer ?
#
loop_
_entity_poly.entity_id
_entity_poly.type
_entity_poly.pdbx_seq_one_letter_code
_entity_poly.pdbx_strand_id
1 'polypeptide(L)'
;MRHRRSFFPRSTGLLVAPLVAGVLLVPTAAVASPAPDVSRPPGVDSTSGNTAARWSAFVDESGVAACVGPVIESRMVATLHIAVSDALNAVAPRSQPIAFRGQAPDAYARSAVASAAQTSIVEVLRSAPRLSKDCRRTSVDIVERAFETSMTALPDRPSVWLGVVLGKAAANASVSWTAQHPIESDLAPIRVARTEADSRDLSMWETASLLAACSTTDC
;
A
#
# COMPACT_ATOMS: atom_id res chain seq x y z
N MET A 1 -12.76 -9.16 59.55
CA MET A 1 -12.27 -7.75 59.50
C MET A 1 -12.62 -7.22 58.09
N ARG A 2 -13.76 -6.59 57.76
CA ARG A 2 -14.46 -5.36 58.19
C ARG A 2 -13.61 -4.06 58.22
N HIS A 3 -13.49 -3.42 57.06
CA HIS A 3 -13.40 -1.96 56.81
C HIS A 3 -14.13 -1.75 55.47
N ARG A 4 -15.26 -1.06 55.24
CA ARG A 4 -16.01 0.11 55.76
C ARG A 4 -15.39 1.50 55.50
N ARG A 5 -16.01 2.16 54.50
CA ARG A 5 -16.28 3.61 54.25
C ARG A 5 -15.09 4.38 53.69
N SER A 6 -15.23 5.28 52.70
CA SER A 6 -16.15 6.43 52.55
C SER A 6 -16.27 6.83 51.06
N PHE A 7 -17.45 7.08 50.47
CA PHE A 7 -18.32 8.29 50.52
C PHE A 7 -17.59 9.61 50.22
N PHE A 8 -17.79 10.14 49.00
CA PHE A 8 -17.60 11.56 48.65
C PHE A 8 -18.81 12.02 47.81
N PRO A 9 -19.49 13.13 48.19
CA PRO A 9 -20.61 13.69 47.44
C PRO A 9 -20.24 14.96 46.65
N ARG A 10 -21.09 15.26 45.65
CA ARG A 10 -21.56 16.58 45.15
C ARG A 10 -20.55 17.61 44.59
N SER A 11 -20.79 18.01 43.34
CA SER A 11 -21.14 19.40 42.94
C SER A 11 -21.51 19.39 41.45
N THR A 12 -22.79 19.40 41.05
CA THR A 12 -23.67 20.58 40.86
C THR A 12 -22.94 21.83 40.36
N GLY A 13 -23.05 22.06 39.06
CA GLY A 13 -22.63 23.28 38.37
C GLY A 13 -23.42 23.40 37.06
N LEU A 14 -24.72 23.64 37.18
CA LEU A 14 -25.63 23.94 36.08
C LEU A 14 -25.46 25.41 35.73
N LEU A 15 -24.78 25.74 34.62
CA LEU A 15 -24.78 27.08 34.05
C LEU A 15 -25.79 27.11 32.89
N VAL A 16 -26.93 27.74 33.18
CA VAL A 16 -27.92 28.18 32.20
C VAL A 16 -27.38 29.46 31.58
N ALA A 17 -27.03 29.42 30.30
CA ALA A 17 -26.73 30.61 29.51
C ALA A 17 -27.92 30.93 28.58
N PRO A 18 -28.29 32.22 28.44
CA PRO A 18 -29.47 32.63 27.69
C PRO A 18 -29.25 32.60 26.18
N LEU A 19 -30.33 32.18 25.53
CA LEU A 19 -30.75 32.39 24.15
C LEU A 19 -30.35 33.77 23.58
N VAL A 20 -29.55 33.77 22.52
CA VAL A 20 -29.46 34.87 21.55
C VAL A 20 -29.79 34.29 20.19
N ALA A 21 -31.06 34.46 19.79
CA ALA A 21 -31.55 34.14 18.45
C ALA A 21 -31.09 35.24 17.48
N GLY A 22 -29.88 35.12 16.95
CA GLY A 22 -29.43 35.87 15.79
C GLY A 22 -29.82 35.13 14.52
N VAL A 23 -30.96 35.49 13.92
CA VAL A 23 -31.31 35.07 12.56
C VAL A 23 -30.41 35.84 11.60
N LEU A 24 -29.24 35.28 11.32
CA LEU A 24 -28.42 35.69 10.18
C LEU A 24 -29.00 35.04 8.93
N LEU A 25 -29.57 35.86 8.04
CA LEU A 25 -29.82 35.51 6.65
C LEU A 25 -28.46 35.21 5.99
N VAL A 26 -28.07 33.94 6.02
CA VAL A 26 -26.95 33.44 5.22
C VAL A 26 -27.42 33.39 3.77
N PRO A 27 -26.74 34.04 2.81
CA PRO A 27 -27.00 33.80 1.41
C PRO A 27 -26.72 32.33 1.13
N THR A 28 -27.76 31.56 0.77
CA THR A 28 -27.60 30.25 0.17
C THR A 28 -26.88 30.43 -1.15
N ALA A 29 -25.54 30.40 -1.11
CA ALA A 29 -24.75 30.11 -2.28
C ALA A 29 -25.17 28.71 -2.72
N ALA A 30 -25.85 28.63 -3.87
CA ALA A 30 -26.09 27.37 -4.54
C ALA A 30 -24.72 26.73 -4.77
N VAL A 31 -24.37 25.74 -3.93
CA VAL A 31 -23.24 24.85 -4.20
C VAL A 31 -23.64 24.14 -5.48
N ALA A 32 -23.14 24.63 -6.61
CA ALA A 32 -23.17 23.89 -7.85
C ALA A 32 -22.49 22.56 -7.54
N SER A 33 -23.28 21.49 -7.44
CA SER A 33 -22.75 20.14 -7.40
C SER A 33 -21.77 20.03 -8.56
N PRO A 34 -20.50 19.68 -8.34
CA PRO A 34 -19.59 19.45 -9.45
C PRO A 34 -20.24 18.40 -10.35
N ALA A 35 -20.44 18.76 -11.62
CA ALA A 35 -20.92 17.81 -12.61
C ALA A 35 -20.02 16.57 -12.52
N PRO A 36 -20.60 15.34 -12.54
CA PRO A 36 -19.78 14.14 -12.56
C PRO A 36 -18.79 14.25 -13.72
N ASP A 37 -17.51 14.18 -13.40
CA ASP A 37 -16.43 14.20 -14.37
C ASP A 37 -16.54 12.95 -15.25
N VAL A 38 -17.27 13.06 -16.36
CA VAL A 38 -17.50 12.00 -17.36
C VAL A 38 -16.19 11.61 -18.06
N SER A 39 -15.09 12.34 -17.85
CA SER A 39 -13.80 12.03 -18.43
C SER A 39 -12.95 11.06 -17.60
N ARG A 40 -13.37 10.68 -16.39
CA ARG A 40 -12.63 9.69 -15.60
C ARG A 40 -13.03 8.27 -16.02
N PRO A 41 -12.12 7.47 -16.61
CA PRO A 41 -12.42 6.06 -16.88
C PRO A 41 -12.78 5.37 -15.56
N PRO A 42 -13.89 4.61 -15.51
CA PRO A 42 -14.22 3.80 -14.34
C PRO A 42 -13.10 2.76 -14.19
N GLY A 43 -12.31 2.83 -13.13
CA GLY A 43 -11.23 1.83 -12.98
C GLY A 43 -10.25 2.01 -11.83
N VAL A 44 -9.78 3.23 -11.55
CA VAL A 44 -8.86 3.48 -10.42
C VAL A 44 -9.17 4.88 -9.89
N ASP A 45 -9.93 4.92 -8.79
CA ASP A 45 -10.24 6.15 -8.07
C ASP A 45 -9.07 6.58 -7.18
N SER A 46 -9.10 7.81 -6.66
CA SER A 46 -8.09 8.28 -5.69
C SER A 46 -8.00 7.33 -4.48
N THR A 47 -9.09 6.62 -4.16
CA THR A 47 -9.12 5.70 -3.02
C THR A 47 -8.30 4.43 -3.23
N SER A 48 -8.25 3.84 -4.42
CA SER A 48 -7.37 2.69 -4.67
C SER A 48 -5.90 3.09 -4.70
N GLY A 49 -5.56 4.27 -5.23
CA GLY A 49 -4.22 4.86 -5.10
C GLY A 49 -3.82 5.08 -3.64
N ASN A 50 -4.74 5.63 -2.84
CA ASN A 50 -4.54 5.77 -1.39
C ASN A 50 -4.37 4.40 -0.70
N THR A 51 -5.02 3.36 -1.20
CA THR A 51 -4.88 1.99 -0.66
C THR A 51 -3.49 1.45 -0.94
N ALA A 52 -2.96 1.64 -2.15
CA ALA A 52 -1.58 1.25 -2.48
C ALA A 52 -0.55 1.97 -1.60
N ALA A 53 -0.70 3.28 -1.41
CA ALA A 53 0.16 4.07 -0.54
C ALA A 53 0.09 3.59 0.93
N ARG A 54 -1.10 3.25 1.43
CA ARG A 54 -1.27 2.70 2.78
C ARG A 54 -0.57 1.36 2.97
N TRP A 55 -0.61 0.47 1.98
CA TRP A 55 0.10 -0.82 2.07
C TRP A 55 1.62 -0.67 2.00
N SER A 56 2.12 0.33 1.27
CA SER A 56 3.55 0.68 1.28
C SER A 56 3.98 1.17 2.66
N ALA A 57 3.28 2.16 3.24
CA ALA A 57 3.57 2.65 4.60
C ALA A 57 3.43 1.55 5.68
N PHE A 58 2.49 0.63 5.49
CA PHE A 58 2.29 -0.48 6.42
C PHE A 58 3.52 -1.38 6.56
N VAL A 59 4.32 -1.61 5.51
CA VAL A 59 5.52 -2.46 5.61
C VAL A 59 6.50 -1.89 6.65
N ASP A 60 6.66 -0.57 6.67
CA ASP A 60 7.56 0.13 7.58
C ASP A 60 6.96 0.28 8.98
N GLU A 61 5.68 0.66 9.08
CA GLU A 61 5.01 1.00 10.34
C GLU A 61 4.59 -0.22 11.18
N SER A 62 4.31 -1.36 10.55
CA SER A 62 3.71 -2.53 11.21
C SER A 62 4.66 -3.31 12.12
N GLY A 63 5.95 -2.96 12.14
CA GLY A 63 6.99 -3.73 12.82
C GLY A 63 7.34 -5.04 12.11
N VAL A 64 6.75 -5.33 10.95
CA VAL A 64 7.19 -6.42 10.08
C VAL A 64 8.66 -6.23 9.72
N ALA A 65 9.05 -4.99 9.36
CA ALA A 65 10.43 -4.56 9.10
C ALA A 65 11.38 -4.86 10.27
N ALA A 66 10.98 -4.58 11.52
CA ALA A 66 11.82 -4.81 12.70
C ALA A 66 12.23 -6.29 12.90
N CYS A 67 11.48 -7.20 12.29
CA CYS A 67 11.70 -8.64 12.40
C CYS A 67 12.41 -9.22 11.17
N VAL A 68 12.41 -8.52 10.04
CA VAL A 68 13.03 -8.97 8.79
C VAL A 68 14.34 -8.21 8.54
N GLY A 69 15.36 -8.90 8.04
CA GLY A 69 16.59 -8.21 7.61
C GLY A 69 16.36 -7.39 6.33
N PRO A 70 17.27 -6.44 6.01
CA PRO A 70 17.09 -5.48 4.92
C PRO A 70 16.92 -6.14 3.54
N VAL A 71 17.47 -7.34 3.35
CA VAL A 71 17.32 -8.12 2.11
C VAL A 71 15.88 -8.63 1.94
N ILE A 72 15.26 -9.12 3.00
CA ILE A 72 13.88 -9.61 2.97
C ILE A 72 12.93 -8.44 2.81
N GLU A 73 13.18 -7.34 3.52
CA GLU A 73 12.41 -6.10 3.41
C GLU A 73 12.42 -5.54 1.98
N SER A 74 13.60 -5.38 1.38
CA SER A 74 13.74 -4.91 0.00
C SER A 74 12.97 -5.79 -0.99
N ARG A 75 13.07 -7.12 -0.84
CA ARG A 75 12.32 -8.06 -1.67
C ARG A 75 10.82 -7.92 -1.47
N MET A 76 10.38 -7.78 -0.23
CA MET A 76 8.97 -7.63 0.13
C MET A 76 8.37 -6.38 -0.51
N VAL A 77 9.04 -5.23 -0.40
CA VAL A 77 8.62 -3.96 -0.99
C VAL A 77 8.59 -4.07 -2.53
N ALA A 78 9.61 -4.67 -3.14
CA ALA A 78 9.63 -4.87 -4.59
C ALA A 78 8.47 -5.76 -5.08
N THR A 79 8.28 -6.93 -4.46
CA THR A 79 7.18 -7.84 -4.83
C THR A 79 5.81 -7.18 -4.63
N LEU A 80 5.64 -6.43 -3.54
CA LEU A 80 4.42 -5.67 -3.24
C LEU A 80 4.09 -4.68 -4.36
N HIS A 81 5.05 -3.83 -4.75
CA HIS A 81 4.79 -2.80 -5.77
C HIS A 81 4.52 -3.40 -7.14
N ILE A 82 5.21 -4.47 -7.53
CA ILE A 82 4.93 -5.18 -8.78
C ILE A 82 3.51 -5.76 -8.76
N ALA A 83 3.13 -6.45 -7.69
CA ALA A 83 1.83 -7.09 -7.57
C ALA A 83 0.68 -6.08 -7.61
N VAL A 84 0.83 -4.96 -6.89
CA VAL A 84 -0.16 -3.89 -6.85
C VAL A 84 -0.27 -3.18 -8.21
N SER A 85 0.86 -2.92 -8.89
CA SER A 85 0.87 -2.32 -10.22
C SER A 85 0.14 -3.21 -11.24
N ASP A 86 0.46 -4.50 -11.27
CA ASP A 86 -0.15 -5.43 -12.20
C ASP A 86 -1.64 -5.66 -11.90
N ALA A 87 -2.02 -5.74 -10.62
CA ALA A 87 -3.42 -5.84 -10.23
C ALA A 87 -4.23 -4.62 -10.69
N LEU A 88 -3.69 -3.40 -10.53
CA LEU A 88 -4.33 -2.19 -11.02
C LEU A 88 -4.41 -2.14 -12.55
N ASN A 89 -3.34 -2.52 -13.25
CA ASN A 89 -3.33 -2.60 -14.72
C ASN A 89 -4.31 -3.66 -15.25
N ALA A 90 -4.55 -4.74 -14.51
CA ALA A 90 -5.53 -5.75 -14.88
C ALA A 90 -6.99 -5.26 -14.72
N VAL A 91 -7.26 -4.35 -13.80
CA VAL A 91 -8.58 -3.68 -13.68
C VAL A 91 -8.73 -2.58 -14.72
N ALA A 92 -7.75 -1.70 -14.82
CA ALA A 92 -7.77 -0.58 -15.75
C ALA A 92 -6.34 -0.30 -16.24
N PRO A 93 -6.00 -0.74 -17.46
CA PRO A 93 -4.64 -0.58 -17.99
C PRO A 93 -4.21 0.89 -18.04
N ARG A 94 -3.07 1.19 -17.42
CA ARG A 94 -2.40 2.51 -17.49
C ARG A 94 -0.92 2.40 -17.84
N SER A 95 -0.35 1.21 -17.69
CA SER A 95 1.05 0.92 -17.94
C SER A 95 1.20 -0.52 -18.43
N GLN A 96 2.40 -0.87 -18.89
CA GLN A 96 2.70 -2.24 -19.28
C GLN A 96 2.78 -3.14 -18.04
N PRO A 97 2.10 -4.32 -18.03
CA PRO A 97 2.22 -5.25 -16.92
C PRO A 97 3.62 -5.89 -16.84
N ILE A 98 4.10 -6.11 -15.63
CA ILE A 98 5.45 -6.59 -15.32
C ILE A 98 5.47 -8.13 -15.27
N ALA A 99 4.69 -8.72 -14.37
CA ALA A 99 4.67 -10.16 -14.08
C ALA A 99 3.34 -10.82 -14.48
N PHE A 100 2.21 -10.14 -14.29
CA PHE A 100 0.86 -10.68 -14.53
C PHE A 100 0.14 -9.94 -15.65
N ARG A 101 -0.33 -10.67 -16.67
CA ARG A 101 -0.98 -10.11 -17.88
C ARG A 101 -2.49 -10.39 -17.98
N GLY A 102 -3.16 -10.65 -16.86
CA GLY A 102 -4.61 -10.87 -16.85
C GLY A 102 -5.41 -9.58 -17.02
N GLN A 103 -6.72 -9.71 -17.27
CA GLN A 103 -7.66 -8.59 -17.28
C GLN A 103 -8.97 -8.96 -16.58
N ALA A 104 -9.51 -8.01 -15.82
CA ALA A 104 -10.78 -8.11 -15.14
C ALA A 104 -11.35 -6.69 -14.89
N PRO A 105 -11.91 -6.03 -15.92
CA PRO A 105 -12.38 -4.65 -15.82
C PRO A 105 -13.52 -4.46 -14.79
N ASP A 106 -14.27 -5.53 -14.51
CA ASP A 106 -15.36 -5.51 -13.52
C ASP A 106 -14.88 -5.74 -12.08
N ALA A 107 -13.58 -5.98 -11.86
CA ALA A 107 -13.02 -6.20 -10.54
C ALA A 107 -12.95 -4.90 -9.74
N TYR A 108 -13.22 -4.99 -8.44
CA TYR A 108 -13.11 -3.83 -7.57
C TYR A 108 -11.64 -3.55 -7.24
N ALA A 109 -11.08 -2.47 -7.80
CA ALA A 109 -9.66 -2.13 -7.68
C ALA A 109 -9.14 -2.14 -6.22
N ARG A 110 -9.95 -1.68 -5.26
CA ARG A 110 -9.52 -1.64 -3.84
C ARG A 110 -9.28 -3.01 -3.24
N SER A 111 -10.15 -3.99 -3.53
CA SER A 111 -9.95 -5.37 -3.06
C SER A 111 -8.83 -6.07 -3.83
N ALA A 112 -8.62 -5.73 -5.10
CA ALA A 112 -7.49 -6.20 -5.87
C ALA A 112 -6.15 -5.74 -5.29
N VAL A 113 -6.01 -4.44 -4.99
CA VAL A 113 -4.81 -3.90 -4.33
C VAL A 113 -4.59 -4.53 -2.96
N ALA A 114 -5.63 -4.59 -2.12
CA ALA A 114 -5.51 -5.15 -0.77
C ALA A 114 -5.09 -6.63 -0.79
N SER A 115 -5.70 -7.43 -1.68
CA SER A 115 -5.35 -8.84 -1.78
C SER A 115 -3.99 -9.06 -2.41
N ALA A 116 -3.60 -8.25 -3.41
CA ALA A 116 -2.26 -8.31 -4.00
C ALA A 116 -1.20 -8.05 -2.93
N ALA A 117 -1.38 -6.98 -2.14
CA ALA A 117 -0.45 -6.59 -1.09
C ALA A 117 -0.32 -7.65 0.00
N GLN A 118 -1.45 -8.12 0.55
CA GLN A 118 -1.48 -9.16 1.57
C GLN A 118 -0.76 -10.41 1.08
N THR A 119 -1.10 -10.89 -0.11
CA THR A 119 -0.56 -12.15 -0.62
C THR A 119 0.93 -12.02 -0.94
N SER A 120 1.38 -10.92 -1.55
CA SER A 120 2.81 -10.72 -1.84
C SER A 120 3.65 -10.71 -0.57
N ILE A 121 3.21 -10.01 0.47
CA ILE A 121 3.95 -9.88 1.73
C ILE A 121 4.02 -11.24 2.42
N VAL A 122 2.88 -11.93 2.54
CA VAL A 122 2.80 -13.24 3.20
C VAL A 122 3.67 -14.30 2.50
N GLU A 123 3.67 -14.34 1.17
CA GLU A 123 4.47 -15.32 0.43
C GLU A 123 5.98 -15.03 0.50
N VAL A 124 6.39 -13.76 0.52
CA VAL A 124 7.80 -13.40 0.77
C VAL A 124 8.22 -13.83 2.19
N LEU A 125 7.39 -13.59 3.21
CA LEU A 125 7.65 -14.02 4.58
C LEU A 125 7.75 -15.56 4.71
N ARG A 126 6.85 -16.29 4.03
CA ARG A 126 6.82 -17.76 4.05
C ARG A 126 8.03 -18.39 3.36
N SER A 127 8.49 -17.79 2.26
CA SER A 127 9.61 -18.30 1.48
C SER A 127 10.99 -17.88 2.01
N ALA A 128 11.06 -16.96 2.96
CA ALA A 128 12.33 -16.46 3.51
C ALA A 128 13.09 -17.55 4.32
N PRO A 129 14.25 -18.05 3.85
CA PRO A 129 14.93 -19.23 4.43
C PRO A 129 15.58 -18.95 5.80
N ARG A 130 15.88 -17.68 6.11
CA ARG A 130 16.56 -17.28 7.36
C ARG A 130 15.64 -16.60 8.38
N LEU A 131 14.34 -16.53 8.08
CA LEU A 131 13.36 -15.94 8.99
C LEU A 131 12.99 -16.94 10.09
N SER A 132 13.11 -16.55 11.37
CA SER A 132 12.72 -17.42 12.48
C SER A 132 11.22 -17.75 12.42
N LYS A 133 10.83 -18.91 12.99
CA LYS A 133 9.43 -19.36 12.98
C LYS A 133 8.50 -18.37 13.70
N ASP A 134 8.92 -17.86 14.86
CA ASP A 134 8.12 -16.91 15.64
C ASP A 134 7.98 -15.57 14.92
N CYS A 135 9.06 -15.11 14.29
CA CYS A 135 9.04 -13.90 13.47
C CYS A 135 8.06 -14.03 12.30
N ARG A 136 8.18 -15.13 11.55
CA ARG A 136 7.31 -15.43 10.42
C ARG A 136 5.84 -15.47 10.82
N ARG A 137 5.50 -16.20 11.90
CA ARG A 137 4.11 -16.28 12.40
C ARG A 137 3.58 -14.90 12.77
N THR A 138 4.32 -14.17 13.61
CA THR A 138 3.90 -12.85 14.10
C THR A 138 3.69 -11.86 12.95
N SER A 139 4.60 -11.81 11.98
CA SER A 139 4.48 -10.93 10.82
C SER A 139 3.30 -11.32 9.93
N VAL A 140 3.05 -12.61 9.69
CA VAL A 140 1.88 -13.07 8.92
C VAL A 140 0.58 -12.69 9.63
N ASP A 141 0.48 -12.90 10.95
CA ASP A 141 -0.72 -12.55 11.74
C ASP A 141 -0.99 -11.03 11.73
N ILE A 142 0.05 -10.19 11.68
CA ILE A 142 -0.08 -8.74 11.55
C ILE A 142 -0.64 -8.37 10.17
N VAL A 143 -0.11 -8.97 9.09
CA VAL A 143 -0.54 -8.71 7.71
C VAL A 143 -1.97 -9.19 7.45
N GLU A 144 -2.34 -10.36 7.97
CA GLU A 144 -3.69 -10.92 7.83
C GLU A 144 -4.75 -10.04 8.51
N ARG A 145 -4.48 -9.56 9.74
CA ARG A 145 -5.37 -8.61 10.43
C ARG A 145 -5.52 -7.27 9.70
N ALA A 146 -4.43 -6.76 9.12
CA ALA A 146 -4.47 -5.54 8.31
C ALA A 146 -5.33 -5.73 7.05
N PHE A 147 -5.23 -6.90 6.41
CA PHE A 147 -6.08 -7.25 5.28
C PHE A 147 -7.55 -7.35 5.67
N GLU A 148 -7.89 -8.06 6.74
CA GLU A 148 -9.27 -8.14 7.25
C GLU A 148 -9.85 -6.74 7.50
N THR A 149 -9.10 -5.88 8.20
CA THR A 149 -9.47 -4.48 8.46
C THR A 149 -9.68 -3.68 7.17
N SER A 150 -8.86 -3.92 6.14
CA SER A 150 -9.05 -3.26 4.84
C SER A 150 -10.31 -3.71 4.11
N MET A 151 -10.74 -4.95 4.35
CA MET A 151 -11.91 -5.56 3.70
C MET A 151 -13.22 -5.22 4.40
N THR A 152 -13.25 -4.93 5.71
CA THR A 152 -14.48 -4.62 6.45
C THR A 152 -15.22 -3.38 5.94
N ALA A 153 -14.51 -2.44 5.31
CA ALA A 153 -15.12 -1.22 4.76
C ALA A 153 -15.70 -1.41 3.34
N LEU A 154 -15.55 -2.60 2.75
CA LEU A 154 -15.99 -2.87 1.38
C LEU A 154 -17.40 -3.47 1.37
N PRO A 155 -18.25 -3.10 0.38
CA PRO A 155 -19.56 -3.73 0.22
C PRO A 155 -19.40 -5.20 -0.19
N ASP A 156 -20.27 -6.07 0.30
CA ASP A 156 -20.33 -7.46 -0.14
C ASP A 156 -20.97 -7.54 -1.53
N ARG A 157 -20.15 -7.77 -2.56
CA ARG A 157 -20.59 -7.86 -3.96
C ARG A 157 -19.61 -8.69 -4.80
N PRO A 158 -20.07 -9.30 -5.91
CA PRO A 158 -19.22 -10.14 -6.76
C PRO A 158 -17.92 -9.46 -7.25
N SER A 159 -17.96 -8.17 -7.56
CA SER A 159 -16.77 -7.42 -8.01
C SER A 159 -15.68 -7.32 -6.94
N VAL A 160 -16.04 -7.33 -5.65
CA VAL A 160 -15.06 -7.33 -4.54
C VAL A 160 -14.33 -8.68 -4.50
N TRP A 161 -15.07 -9.78 -4.60
CA TRP A 161 -14.50 -11.14 -4.67
C TRP A 161 -13.62 -11.33 -5.91
N LEU A 162 -14.06 -10.83 -7.07
CA LEU A 162 -13.27 -10.85 -8.29
C LEU A 162 -11.94 -10.10 -8.11
N GLY A 163 -11.97 -8.94 -7.44
CA GLY A 163 -10.76 -8.22 -7.06
C GLY A 163 -9.82 -9.04 -6.17
N VAL A 164 -10.33 -9.74 -5.16
CA VAL A 164 -9.50 -10.62 -4.31
C VAL A 164 -8.79 -11.70 -5.13
N VAL A 165 -9.53 -12.40 -6.00
CA VAL A 165 -8.96 -13.45 -6.86
C VAL A 165 -7.89 -12.87 -7.80
N LEU A 166 -8.18 -11.72 -8.41
CA LEU A 166 -7.26 -11.01 -9.29
C LEU A 166 -5.97 -10.61 -8.57
N GLY A 167 -6.10 -10.03 -7.36
CA GLY A 167 -4.97 -9.60 -6.55
C GLY A 167 -4.07 -10.77 -6.16
N LYS A 168 -4.63 -11.92 -5.76
CA LYS A 168 -3.86 -13.14 -5.49
C LYS A 168 -3.09 -13.64 -6.71
N ALA A 169 -3.74 -13.62 -7.89
CA ALA A 169 -3.10 -14.05 -9.13
C ALA A 169 -1.91 -13.14 -9.49
N ALA A 170 -2.09 -11.81 -9.36
CA ALA A 170 -1.02 -10.84 -9.57
C ALA A 170 0.14 -11.06 -8.57
N ALA A 171 -0.15 -11.19 -7.28
CA ALA A 171 0.85 -11.42 -6.25
C ALA A 171 1.67 -12.69 -6.48
N ASN A 172 1.03 -13.81 -6.80
CA ASN A 172 1.73 -15.06 -7.05
C ASN A 172 2.67 -14.94 -8.25
N ALA A 173 2.22 -14.28 -9.33
CA ALA A 173 3.08 -14.01 -10.48
C ALA A 173 4.28 -13.12 -10.10
N SER A 174 4.08 -12.08 -9.29
CA SER A 174 5.15 -11.19 -8.83
C SER A 174 6.16 -11.90 -7.91
N VAL A 175 5.69 -12.82 -7.04
CA VAL A 175 6.58 -13.65 -6.21
C VAL A 175 7.46 -14.53 -7.08
N SER A 176 6.88 -15.18 -8.09
CA SER A 176 7.65 -15.97 -9.07
C SER A 176 8.63 -15.10 -9.87
N TRP A 177 8.20 -13.92 -10.32
CA TRP A 177 9.03 -12.99 -11.09
C TRP A 177 10.24 -12.51 -10.27
N THR A 178 10.03 -12.07 -9.03
CA THR A 178 11.12 -11.62 -8.14
C THR A 178 12.01 -12.76 -7.64
N ALA A 179 11.55 -14.02 -7.70
CA ALA A 179 12.42 -15.17 -7.45
C ALA A 179 13.38 -15.45 -8.62
N GLN A 180 12.96 -15.17 -9.85
CA GLN A 180 13.76 -15.33 -11.07
C GLN A 180 14.71 -14.15 -11.30
N HIS A 181 14.34 -12.97 -10.81
CA HIS A 181 15.12 -11.73 -10.87
C HIS A 181 15.51 -11.34 -9.44
N PRO A 182 16.42 -12.10 -8.79
CA PRO A 182 16.89 -11.72 -7.47
C PRO A 182 17.46 -10.30 -7.57
N ILE A 183 17.24 -9.49 -6.53
CA ILE A 183 17.98 -8.25 -6.37
C ILE A 183 19.43 -8.67 -6.22
N GLU A 184 20.18 -8.72 -7.32
CA GLU A 184 21.62 -8.82 -7.24
C GLU A 184 22.06 -7.57 -6.48
N SER A 185 22.54 -7.81 -5.26
CA SER A 185 23.18 -6.79 -4.44
C SER A 185 24.51 -6.33 -5.04
N ASP A 186 24.82 -6.72 -6.28
CA ASP A 186 25.85 -6.08 -7.05
C ASP A 186 25.38 -4.68 -7.47
N LEU A 187 25.37 -3.81 -6.47
CA LEU A 187 25.27 -2.37 -6.66
C LEU A 187 26.63 -1.82 -7.12
N ALA A 188 27.64 -2.63 -7.46
CA ALA A 188 28.90 -2.10 -7.99
C ALA A 188 28.66 -1.26 -9.24
N PRO A 189 27.83 -1.66 -10.23
CA PRO A 189 27.54 -0.81 -11.39
C PRO A 189 26.87 0.51 -10.98
N ILE A 190 25.94 0.48 -10.01
CA ILE A 190 25.28 1.70 -9.49
C ILE A 190 26.27 2.59 -8.71
N ARG A 191 27.19 2.01 -7.94
CA ARG A 191 28.24 2.74 -7.21
C ARG A 191 29.28 3.33 -8.18
N VAL A 192 29.67 2.58 -9.21
CA VAL A 192 30.57 3.04 -10.27
C VAL A 192 29.90 4.19 -11.03
N ALA A 193 28.67 4.02 -11.49
CA ALA A 193 27.93 5.07 -12.20
C ALA A 193 27.69 6.31 -11.33
N ARG A 194 27.46 6.15 -10.02
CA ARG A 194 27.38 7.28 -9.08
C ARG A 194 28.72 7.98 -8.92
N THR A 195 29.81 7.24 -8.75
CA THR A 195 31.17 7.80 -8.63
C THR A 195 31.56 8.54 -9.91
N GLU A 196 31.19 8.00 -11.07
CA GLU A 196 31.43 8.62 -12.37
C GLU A 196 30.58 9.88 -12.57
N ALA A 197 29.31 9.86 -12.15
CA ALA A 197 28.45 11.03 -12.18
C ALA A 197 28.96 12.15 -11.27
N ASP A 198 29.39 11.83 -10.05
CA ASP A 198 30.00 12.78 -9.12
C ASP A 198 31.32 13.34 -9.70
N SER A 199 32.11 12.52 -10.40
CA SER A 199 33.37 12.97 -11.04
C SER A 199 33.15 13.91 -12.24
N ARG A 200 31.97 13.85 -12.85
CA ARG A 200 31.57 14.61 -14.03
C ARG A 200 30.62 15.76 -13.70
N ASP A 201 30.35 16.01 -12.41
CA ASP A 201 29.43 17.03 -11.90
C ASP A 201 28.04 16.98 -12.57
N LEU A 202 27.57 15.75 -12.82
CA LEU A 202 26.34 15.52 -13.55
C LEU A 202 25.11 15.84 -12.70
N SER A 203 24.12 16.44 -13.35
CA SER A 203 22.81 16.60 -12.73
C SER A 203 22.15 15.25 -12.45
N MET A 204 21.13 15.26 -11.57
CA MET A 204 20.34 14.08 -11.24
C MET A 204 19.78 13.38 -12.49
N TRP A 205 19.36 14.14 -13.51
CA TRP A 205 18.79 13.60 -14.74
C TRP A 205 19.83 12.99 -15.69
N GLU A 206 21.03 13.56 -15.74
CA GLU A 206 22.16 12.98 -16.48
C GLU A 206 22.67 11.71 -15.79
N THR A 207 22.69 11.70 -14.46
CA THR A 207 23.01 10.52 -13.64
C THR A 207 22.01 9.39 -13.88
N ALA A 208 20.71 9.69 -13.91
CA ALA A 208 19.66 8.71 -14.20
C ALA A 208 19.80 8.13 -15.62
N SER A 209 20.19 8.96 -16.59
CA SER A 209 20.40 8.54 -17.98
C SER A 209 21.62 7.63 -18.13
N LEU A 210 22.70 7.91 -17.40
CA LEU A 210 23.89 7.04 -17.32
C LEU A 210 23.59 5.70 -16.67
N LEU A 211 22.84 5.71 -15.56
CA LEU A 211 22.42 4.48 -14.87
C LEU A 211 21.56 3.59 -15.78
N ALA A 212 20.65 4.18 -16.57
CA ALA A 212 19.83 3.47 -17.53
C ALA A 212 20.64 2.89 -18.70
N ALA A 213 21.70 3.59 -19.15
CA ALA A 213 22.60 3.06 -20.16
C ALA A 213 23.39 1.85 -19.62
N CYS A 214 23.92 1.95 -18.40
CA CYS A 214 24.71 0.88 -17.78
C CYS A 214 23.93 -0.41 -17.51
N SER A 215 22.61 -0.34 -17.26
CA SER A 215 21.80 -1.56 -17.11
C SER A 215 21.60 -2.34 -18.42
N THR A 216 22.03 -1.80 -19.56
CA THR A 216 21.82 -2.41 -20.89
C THR A 216 23.09 -2.87 -21.61
N THR A 217 24.27 -2.42 -21.18
CA THR A 217 25.52 -2.63 -21.93
C THR A 217 26.72 -3.15 -21.13
N ASP A 218 26.53 -3.75 -19.95
CA ASP A 218 27.64 -4.21 -19.08
C ASP A 218 28.70 -3.12 -18.88
N CYS A 219 28.34 -2.09 -18.11
CA CYS A 219 29.31 -1.29 -17.37
C CYS A 219 29.82 -2.13 -16.18
#